data_AF-A0A7W7EN73-F1
#
_entry.id   AF-A0A7W7EN73-F1
#
_cell.length_a   1.000
_cell.length_b   1.000
_cell.length_c   1.000
_cell.angle_alpha   90.00
_cell.angle_beta   90.00
_cell.angle_gamma   90.00
#
_symmetry.space_group_name_H-M   'P 1'
#
loop_
_entity.id
_entity.type
_entity.pdbx_description
1 polymer ?
#
loop_
_entity_poly.entity_id
_entity_poly.type
_entity_poly.pdbx_seq_one_letter_code
_entity_poly.pdbx_strand_id
1 'polypeptide(L)'
;MDEGLSITGRRMVGYALRWHEPAFIRDGGRCFEERFVKNAFTRSIAAGRVNLCLDHDRNAVVAKQSDGTLSLVEDAHGLRIDALAADTDIGDVALNAVRGRSRAGLSVGFERPVSRWANTSDGRQRVVIDCDLIEVSIVRNPAYPSGEVHTGKMRIDAFEARWRAEA
;
A
#
# COMPACT_ATOMS: atom_id res chain seq x y z
N MET A 1 8.61 -32.49 -9.64
CA MET A 1 7.38 -31.74 -9.95
C MET A 1 7.10 -30.85 -8.75
N ASP A 2 7.71 -29.66 -8.75
CA ASP A 2 7.74 -28.70 -7.63
C ASP A 2 7.20 -27.33 -8.08
N GLU A 3 6.16 -27.35 -8.91
CA GLU A 3 5.59 -26.12 -9.47
C GLU A 3 4.60 -25.42 -8.50
N GLY A 4 4.25 -26.08 -7.38
CA GLY A 4 3.29 -25.57 -6.41
C GLY A 4 3.87 -24.73 -5.26
N LEU A 5 5.16 -24.90 -4.92
CA LEU A 5 5.79 -24.15 -3.83
C LEU A 5 6.22 -22.73 -4.23
N SER A 6 6.37 -22.46 -5.52
CA SER A 6 7.04 -21.26 -6.04
C SER A 6 6.20 -19.97 -6.00
N ILE A 7 4.88 -20.04 -6.27
CA ILE A 7 4.04 -18.81 -6.39
C ILE A 7 3.45 -18.37 -5.04
N THR A 8 3.05 -19.31 -4.17
CA THR A 8 2.45 -18.96 -2.87
C THR A 8 3.46 -18.44 -1.85
N GLY A 9 4.73 -18.85 -1.94
CA GLY A 9 5.77 -18.46 -1.00
C GLY A 9 6.17 -16.99 -1.09
N ARG A 10 6.04 -16.39 -2.28
CA ARG A 10 6.47 -15.02 -2.58
C ARG A 10 5.31 -14.01 -2.65
N ARG A 11 4.09 -14.44 -2.33
CA ARG A 11 2.90 -13.58 -2.34
C ARG A 11 2.85 -12.68 -1.10
N MET A 12 2.43 -11.44 -1.31
CA MET A 12 2.16 -10.43 -0.28
C MET A 12 0.82 -9.77 -0.57
N VAL A 13 -0.04 -9.69 0.44
CA VAL A 13 -1.36 -9.03 0.33
C VAL A 13 -1.53 -8.02 1.45
N GLY A 14 -2.30 -6.97 1.21
CA GLY A 14 -2.41 -5.90 2.19
C GLY A 14 -3.31 -4.77 1.76
N TYR A 15 -3.45 -3.78 2.63
CA TYR A 15 -4.02 -2.48 2.30
C TYR A 15 -2.94 -1.43 2.45
N ALA A 16 -2.74 -0.62 1.40
CA ALA A 16 -1.85 0.52 1.46
C ALA A 16 -2.42 1.61 2.39
N LEU A 17 -3.73 1.78 2.37
CA LEU A 17 -4.53 2.56 3.30
C LEU A 17 -6.01 2.18 3.18
N ARG A 18 -6.80 2.54 4.18
CA ARG A 18 -8.27 2.47 4.16
C ARG A 18 -8.88 3.85 3.91
N TRP A 19 -10.04 3.88 3.26
CA TRP A 19 -10.73 5.12 2.92
C TRP A 19 -11.19 5.86 4.17
N HIS A 20 -11.12 7.18 4.11
CA HIS A 20 -11.58 8.10 5.15
C HIS A 20 -10.91 7.95 6.52
N GLU A 21 -9.96 7.01 6.68
CA GLU A 21 -9.17 6.91 7.90
C GLU A 21 -8.14 8.05 7.96
N PRO A 22 -8.09 8.80 9.07
CA PRO A 22 -7.19 9.92 9.22
C PRO A 22 -5.76 9.47 9.52
N ALA A 23 -4.79 10.20 8.96
CA ALA A 23 -3.39 10.14 9.30
C ALA A 23 -2.87 11.53 9.69
N PHE A 24 -2.00 11.60 10.69
CA PHE A 24 -1.34 12.86 11.06
C PHE A 24 -0.04 13.02 10.26
N ILE A 25 -0.06 13.92 9.29
CA ILE A 25 1.05 14.15 8.36
C ILE A 25 1.85 15.38 8.78
N ARG A 26 3.18 15.27 8.71
CA ARG A 26 4.12 16.37 8.86
C ARG A 26 4.82 16.63 7.53
N ASP A 27 4.55 17.79 6.93
CA ASP A 27 5.13 18.16 5.63
C ASP A 27 5.41 19.68 5.58
N GLY A 28 6.62 20.04 5.13
CA GLY A 28 7.05 21.43 5.00
C GLY A 28 6.90 22.26 6.28
N GLY A 29 7.15 21.66 7.45
CA GLY A 29 6.99 22.31 8.76
C GLY A 29 5.55 22.43 9.26
N ARG A 30 4.56 21.91 8.51
CA ARG A 30 3.14 21.93 8.88
C ARG A 30 2.70 20.56 9.36
N CYS A 31 1.74 20.52 10.27
CA CYS A 31 1.05 19.30 10.70
C CYS A 31 -0.43 19.41 10.31
N PHE A 32 -0.98 18.35 9.74
CA PHE A 32 -2.40 18.29 9.37
C PHE A 32 -2.89 16.84 9.38
N GLU A 33 -4.19 16.67 9.56
CA GLU A 33 -4.85 15.40 9.35
C GLU A 33 -5.09 15.21 7.84
N GLU A 34 -4.77 14.04 7.30
CA GLU A 34 -5.00 13.69 5.91
C GLU A 34 -5.80 12.40 5.81
N ARG A 35 -6.76 12.36 4.88
CA ARG A 35 -7.50 11.16 4.51
C ARG A 35 -7.79 11.14 3.02
N PHE A 36 -7.99 9.94 2.48
CA PHE A 36 -8.32 9.72 1.07
C PHE A 36 -9.78 9.34 0.94
N VAL A 37 -10.45 9.87 -0.08
CA VAL A 37 -11.75 9.34 -0.49
C VAL A 37 -11.57 8.11 -1.35
N LYS A 38 -12.61 7.29 -1.44
CA LYS A 38 -12.68 6.19 -2.39
C LYS A 38 -12.44 6.69 -3.83
N ASN A 39 -11.71 5.91 -4.62
CA ASN A 39 -11.36 6.18 -6.01
C ASN A 39 -10.30 7.27 -6.23
N ALA A 40 -9.60 7.70 -5.17
CA ALA A 40 -8.57 8.73 -5.27
C ALA A 40 -7.33 8.31 -6.10
N PHE A 41 -7.18 7.01 -6.40
CA PHE A 41 -6.06 6.46 -7.17
C PHE A 41 -6.48 5.83 -8.51
N THR A 42 -7.77 5.86 -8.87
CA THR A 42 -8.33 5.14 -10.02
C THR A 42 -7.55 5.40 -11.31
N ARG A 43 -7.18 6.66 -11.56
CA ARG A 43 -6.43 7.06 -12.77
C ARG A 43 -5.04 6.44 -12.82
N SER A 44 -4.29 6.46 -11.72
CA SER A 44 -2.94 5.88 -11.67
C SER A 44 -2.96 4.36 -11.77
N ILE A 45 -3.94 3.71 -11.14
CA ILE A 45 -4.12 2.26 -11.26
C ILE A 45 -4.44 1.89 -12.71
N ALA A 46 -5.35 2.61 -13.38
CA ALA A 46 -5.66 2.38 -14.79
C ALA A 46 -4.45 2.61 -15.71
N ALA A 47 -3.53 3.50 -15.34
CA ALA A 47 -2.32 3.75 -16.11
C ALA A 47 -1.28 2.62 -16.02
N GLY A 48 -1.37 1.70 -15.05
CA GLY A 48 -0.58 0.46 -15.05
C GLY A 48 0.91 0.62 -14.73
N ARG A 49 1.34 1.75 -14.13
CA ARG A 49 2.75 2.12 -13.96
C ARG A 49 3.21 2.23 -12.51
N VAL A 50 2.43 1.71 -11.56
CA VAL A 50 2.76 1.75 -10.13
C VAL A 50 3.68 0.59 -9.78
N ASN A 51 4.67 0.86 -8.94
CA ASN A 51 5.57 -0.16 -8.39
C ASN A 51 5.32 -0.35 -6.89
N LEU A 52 5.54 -1.57 -6.41
CA LEU A 52 5.77 -1.86 -5.01
C LEU A 52 7.27 -1.74 -4.74
N CYS A 53 7.66 -0.82 -3.88
CA CYS A 53 9.04 -0.55 -3.52
C CYS A 53 9.32 -0.93 -2.05
N LEU A 54 10.59 -0.85 -1.66
CA LEU A 54 11.03 -0.96 -0.26
C LEU A 54 11.48 0.42 0.24
N ASP A 55 10.98 0.84 1.40
CA ASP A 55 11.38 2.07 2.10
C ASP A 55 11.34 3.35 1.22
N HIS A 56 10.37 3.47 0.30
CA HIS A 56 10.23 4.57 -0.66
C HIS A 56 11.43 4.77 -1.62
N ASP A 57 12.37 3.83 -1.69
CA ASP A 57 13.41 3.84 -2.70
C ASP A 57 12.86 3.31 -4.04
N ARG A 58 12.69 4.21 -5.01
CA ARG A 58 12.17 3.90 -6.35
C ARG A 58 13.06 2.95 -7.15
N ASN A 59 14.30 2.71 -6.72
CA ASN A 59 15.20 1.71 -7.31
C ASN A 59 15.08 0.35 -6.62
N ALA A 60 14.58 0.29 -5.39
CA ALA A 60 14.36 -0.94 -4.63
C ALA A 60 12.99 -1.55 -4.97
N VAL A 61 12.81 -1.95 -6.23
CA VAL A 61 11.54 -2.48 -6.74
C VAL A 61 11.34 -3.94 -6.33
N VAL A 62 10.21 -4.21 -5.67
CA VAL A 62 9.78 -5.52 -5.16
C VAL A 62 8.81 -6.20 -6.13
N ALA A 63 7.86 -5.44 -6.68
CA ALA A 63 6.88 -5.90 -7.68
C ALA A 63 6.42 -4.72 -8.53
N LYS A 64 5.87 -4.98 -9.72
CA LYS A 64 5.45 -3.95 -10.68
C LYS A 64 4.08 -4.25 -11.24
N GLN A 65 3.29 -3.20 -11.44
CA GLN A 65 2.00 -3.35 -12.10
C GLN A 65 2.17 -3.65 -13.60
N SER A 66 3.21 -3.08 -14.22
CA SER A 66 3.47 -3.19 -15.66
C SER A 66 3.84 -4.60 -16.14
N ASP A 67 4.34 -5.46 -15.26
CA ASP A 67 4.67 -6.86 -15.57
C ASP A 67 3.71 -7.86 -14.92
N GLY A 68 2.64 -7.37 -14.28
CA GLY A 68 1.61 -8.19 -13.65
C GLY A 68 1.99 -8.77 -12.28
N THR A 69 3.20 -8.49 -11.76
CA THR A 69 3.59 -8.96 -10.42
C THR A 69 2.95 -8.15 -9.29
N LEU A 70 2.34 -7.00 -9.59
CA LEU A 70 1.53 -6.22 -8.65
C LEU A 70 0.13 -5.98 -9.21
N SER A 71 -0.88 -6.33 -8.45
CA SER A 71 -2.27 -5.91 -8.64
C SER A 71 -2.65 -4.89 -7.58
N LEU A 72 -3.27 -3.80 -8.00
CA LEU A 72 -3.85 -2.76 -7.15
C LEU A 72 -5.34 -2.70 -7.41
N VAL A 73 -6.14 -2.74 -6.34
CA VAL A 73 -7.60 -2.69 -6.43
C VAL A 73 -8.11 -1.68 -5.41
N GLU A 74 -8.88 -0.70 -5.88
CA GLU A 74 -9.71 0.11 -5.01
C GLU A 74 -11.02 -0.63 -4.76
N ASP A 75 -11.25 -1.06 -3.51
CA ASP A 75 -12.49 -1.71 -3.13
C ASP A 75 -13.33 -0.80 -2.21
N ALA A 76 -14.34 -1.37 -1.52
CA ALA A 76 -15.18 -0.61 -0.61
C ALA A 76 -14.44 -0.10 0.64
N HIS A 77 -13.30 -0.71 1.00
CA HIS A 77 -12.58 -0.45 2.23
C HIS A 77 -11.33 0.40 2.03
N GLY A 78 -10.57 0.17 0.95
CA GLY A 78 -9.28 0.83 0.75
C GLY A 78 -8.59 0.51 -0.56
N LEU A 79 -7.31 0.89 -0.62
CA LEU A 79 -6.40 0.50 -1.70
C LEU A 79 -5.75 -0.84 -1.33
N ARG A 80 -6.29 -1.93 -1.87
CA ARG A 80 -5.77 -3.28 -1.67
C ARG A 80 -4.62 -3.56 -2.63
N ILE A 81 -3.59 -4.25 -2.15
CA ILE A 81 -2.50 -4.78 -2.96
C ILE A 81 -2.52 -6.32 -2.98
N ASP A 82 -2.10 -6.88 -4.10
CA ASP A 82 -1.74 -8.29 -4.24
C ASP A 82 -0.46 -8.36 -5.07
N ALA A 83 0.64 -8.77 -4.46
CA ALA A 83 1.96 -8.71 -5.04
C ALA A 83 2.66 -10.05 -4.99
N LEU A 84 3.39 -10.37 -6.06
CA LEU A 84 4.37 -11.44 -6.14
C LEU A 84 5.75 -10.79 -6.12
N ALA A 85 6.52 -10.99 -5.05
CA ALA A 85 7.87 -10.43 -4.99
C ALA A 85 8.73 -11.04 -6.12
N ALA A 86 9.36 -10.18 -6.90
CA ALA A 86 10.31 -10.58 -7.93
C ALA A 86 11.45 -11.42 -7.32
N ASP A 87 12.01 -12.34 -8.11
CA ASP A 87 13.14 -13.18 -7.70
C ASP A 87 14.44 -12.39 -7.80
N THR A 88 14.65 -11.48 -6.84
CA THR A 88 15.78 -10.56 -6.74
C THR A 88 16.17 -10.39 -5.29
N ASP A 89 17.40 -9.93 -5.03
CA ASP A 89 17.87 -9.62 -3.67
C ASP A 89 16.91 -8.69 -2.92
N ILE A 90 16.36 -7.68 -3.62
CA ILE A 90 15.39 -6.76 -3.03
C ILE A 90 14.06 -7.46 -2.72
N GLY A 91 13.57 -8.31 -3.62
CA GLY A 91 12.37 -9.11 -3.38
C GLY A 91 12.52 -10.03 -2.16
N ASP A 92 13.69 -10.66 -2.01
CA ASP A 92 14.02 -11.53 -0.88
C ASP A 92 14.12 -10.75 0.44
N VAL A 93 14.78 -9.60 0.43
CA VAL A 93 14.85 -8.70 1.59
C VAL A 93 13.46 -8.26 2.02
N ALA A 94 12.62 -7.83 1.07
CA ALA A 94 11.25 -7.41 1.34
C ALA A 94 10.41 -8.55 1.94
N LEU A 95 10.43 -9.74 1.33
CA LEU A 95 9.71 -10.91 1.84
C LEU A 95 10.15 -11.27 3.26
N ASN A 96 11.45 -11.32 3.52
CA ASN A 96 11.98 -11.66 4.83
C ASN A 96 11.62 -10.59 5.88
N ALA A 97 11.61 -9.31 5.52
CA ALA A 97 11.19 -8.24 6.40
C ALA A 97 9.71 -8.33 6.77
N VAL A 98 8.83 -8.66 5.82
CA VAL A 98 7.39 -8.87 6.07
C VAL A 98 7.15 -10.14 6.90
N ARG A 99 7.81 -11.25 6.56
CA ARG A 99 7.73 -12.52 7.32
C ARG A 99 8.15 -12.32 8.77
N GLY A 100 9.27 -11.65 8.98
CA GLY A 100 9.83 -11.35 10.30
C GLY A 100 9.16 -10.18 11.00
N ARG A 101 8.14 -9.54 10.40
CA ARG A 101 7.41 -8.38 10.94
C ARG A 101 8.27 -7.14 11.21
N SER A 102 9.51 -7.09 10.74
CA SER A 102 10.39 -5.92 10.90
C SER A 102 9.99 -4.76 10.00
N ARG A 103 9.32 -5.07 8.88
CA ARG A 103 8.54 -4.13 8.05
C ARG A 103 7.27 -4.80 7.65
N ALA A 104 6.14 -4.30 8.14
CA ALA A 104 4.85 -4.90 7.83
C ALA A 104 3.74 -3.85 7.70
N GLY A 105 4.14 -2.61 7.48
CA GLY A 105 3.26 -1.54 7.03
C GLY A 105 3.40 -1.30 5.53
N LEU A 106 2.40 -0.63 4.97
CA LEU A 106 2.43 -0.09 3.62
C LEU A 106 2.23 1.42 3.67
N SER A 107 2.87 2.13 2.76
CA SER A 107 2.72 3.56 2.59
C SER A 107 2.56 3.88 1.10
N VAL A 108 1.95 5.03 0.78
CA VAL A 108 1.78 5.49 -0.60
C VAL A 108 2.65 6.70 -0.86
N GLY A 109 3.33 6.70 -2.01
CA GLY A 109 3.96 7.89 -2.57
C GLY A 109 3.08 8.44 -3.70
N PHE A 110 2.69 9.71 -3.59
CA PHE A 110 1.77 10.33 -4.56
C PHE A 110 2.15 11.77 -4.86
N GLU A 111 1.67 12.27 -6.00
CA GLU A 111 1.91 13.63 -6.49
C GLU A 111 0.61 14.29 -6.99
N ARG A 112 0.68 15.60 -7.24
CA ARG A 112 -0.42 16.43 -7.80
C ARG A 112 -1.80 16.18 -7.15
N PRO A 113 -1.90 16.17 -5.81
CA PRO A 113 -3.16 15.90 -5.14
C PRO A 113 -4.20 17.01 -5.33
N VAL A 114 -5.32 16.65 -5.94
CA VAL A 114 -6.57 17.42 -5.89
C VAL A 114 -7.17 17.18 -4.51
N SER A 115 -7.25 18.24 -3.70
CA SER A 115 -7.67 18.11 -2.30
C SER A 115 -8.55 19.26 -1.82
N ARG A 116 -9.44 18.95 -0.88
CA ARG A 116 -10.17 19.94 -0.08
C ARG A 116 -9.46 20.14 1.24
N TRP A 117 -9.39 21.38 1.68
CA TRP A 117 -8.80 21.77 2.96
C TRP A 117 -9.85 22.41 3.84
N ALA A 118 -9.81 22.10 5.13
CA ALA A 118 -10.63 22.74 6.15
C ALA A 118 -9.76 23.09 7.36
N ASN A 119 -10.05 24.24 7.98
CA ASN A 119 -9.51 24.59 9.28
C ASN A 119 -10.58 24.24 10.32
N THR A 120 -10.22 23.44 11.31
CA THR A 120 -11.09 23.00 12.40
C THR A 120 -10.50 23.41 13.74
N SER A 121 -11.23 23.24 14.84
CA SER A 121 -10.69 23.42 16.20
C SER A 121 -9.50 22.50 16.47
N ASP A 122 -9.49 21.32 15.86
CA ASP A 122 -8.50 20.26 16.08
C ASP A 122 -7.30 20.37 15.12
N GLY A 123 -7.26 21.45 14.33
CA GLY A 123 -6.21 21.74 13.37
C GLY A 123 -6.69 21.68 11.93
N ARG A 124 -5.72 21.58 11.01
CA ARG A 124 -5.98 21.60 9.58
C ARG A 124 -6.26 20.17 9.09
N GLN A 125 -7.32 20.01 8.31
CA GLN A 125 -7.70 18.74 7.71
C GLN A 125 -7.59 18.82 6.18
N ARG A 126 -7.11 17.74 5.58
CA ARG A 126 -7.01 17.55 4.14
C ARG A 126 -7.77 16.30 3.73
N VAL A 127 -8.64 16.45 2.73
CA VAL A 127 -9.29 15.33 2.06
C VAL A 127 -8.75 15.26 0.64
N VAL A 128 -7.99 14.20 0.33
CA VAL A 128 -7.48 13.93 -1.02
C VAL A 128 -8.59 13.27 -1.85
N ILE A 129 -8.89 13.87 -2.99
CA ILE A 129 -10.01 13.47 -3.88
C ILE A 129 -9.49 12.68 -5.09
N ASP A 130 -8.38 13.15 -5.68
CA ASP A 130 -7.65 12.49 -6.76
C ASP A 130 -6.17 12.83 -6.59
N CYS A 131 -5.29 11.90 -6.96
CA CYS A 131 -3.86 12.15 -7.04
C CYS A 131 -3.17 11.16 -7.96
N ASP A 132 -1.93 11.49 -8.34
CA ASP A 132 -1.08 10.57 -9.08
C ASP A 132 -0.40 9.65 -8.07
N LEU A 133 -0.91 8.43 -7.89
CA LEU A 133 -0.17 7.36 -7.21
C LEU A 133 1.09 7.05 -8.02
N ILE A 134 2.25 7.23 -7.40
CA ILE A 134 3.56 7.00 -8.02
C ILE A 134 4.08 5.61 -7.64
N GLU A 135 3.96 5.25 -6.36
CA GLU A 135 4.40 3.96 -5.83
C GLU A 135 3.65 3.61 -4.53
N VAL A 136 3.67 2.33 -4.19
CA VAL A 136 3.36 1.83 -2.86
C VAL A 136 4.65 1.26 -2.29
N SER A 137 4.93 1.44 -1.01
CA SER A 137 6.16 0.94 -0.38
C SER A 137 5.89 0.10 0.84
N ILE A 138 6.64 -1.00 0.96
CA ILE A 138 6.79 -1.74 2.21
C ILE A 138 7.68 -0.91 3.12
N VAL A 139 7.16 -0.57 4.30
CA VAL A 139 7.85 0.31 5.25
C VAL A 139 7.75 -0.25 6.67
N ARG A 140 8.65 0.21 7.54
CA ARG A 140 8.55 -0.05 8.98
C ARG A 140 7.41 0.74 9.61
N ASN A 141 7.33 2.02 9.31
CA ASN A 141 6.41 2.98 9.92
C ASN A 141 5.56 3.61 8.81
N PRO A 142 4.34 3.09 8.56
CA PRO A 142 3.48 3.66 7.53
C PRO A 142 2.98 5.05 7.95
N ALA A 143 2.81 5.94 6.98
CA ALA A 143 2.20 7.25 7.23
C ALA A 143 0.72 7.11 7.62
N TYR A 144 0.03 6.11 7.04
CA TYR A 144 -1.38 5.82 7.30
C TYR A 144 -1.50 4.61 8.22
N PRO A 145 -2.16 4.72 9.39
CA PRO A 145 -2.20 3.64 10.39
C PRO A 145 -2.78 2.32 9.90
N SER A 146 -3.69 2.33 8.93
CA SER A 146 -4.25 1.13 8.31
C SER A 146 -3.33 0.44 7.31
N GLY A 147 -2.19 1.03 6.99
CA GLY A 147 -1.19 0.45 6.10
C GLY A 147 -0.65 -0.86 6.66
N GLU A 148 -1.01 -1.99 6.05
CA GLU A 148 -0.60 -3.32 6.51
C GLU A 148 -0.29 -4.26 5.34
N VAL A 149 0.73 -5.10 5.49
CA VAL A 149 1.05 -6.17 4.53
C VAL A 149 1.32 -7.48 5.24
N HIS A 150 0.88 -8.57 4.60
CA HIS A 150 0.94 -9.93 5.11
C HIS A 150 1.55 -10.86 4.08
N THR A 151 2.31 -11.83 4.56
CA THR A 151 2.90 -12.90 3.74
C THR A 151 2.90 -14.21 4.51
N GLY A 152 3.03 -15.31 3.78
CA GLY A 152 2.91 -16.66 4.29
C GLY A 152 1.47 -17.11 4.36
N LYS A 153 1.23 -18.36 3.94
CA LYS A 153 -0.10 -18.94 3.73
C LYS A 153 -1.10 -18.64 4.84
N MET A 154 -0.79 -18.98 6.10
CA MET A 154 -1.74 -18.79 7.21
C MET A 154 -2.12 -17.32 7.46
N ARG A 155 -1.19 -16.37 7.29
CA ARG A 155 -1.48 -14.94 7.47
C ARG A 155 -2.29 -14.39 6.31
N ILE A 156 -2.00 -14.86 5.10
CA ILE A 156 -2.78 -14.53 3.91
C ILE A 156 -4.19 -15.10 4.03
N ASP A 157 -4.36 -16.35 4.46
CA ASP A 157 -5.68 -16.95 4.63
C ASP A 157 -6.50 -16.21 5.71
N ALA A 158 -5.87 -15.86 6.84
CA ALA A 158 -6.50 -15.02 7.87
C ALA A 158 -6.84 -13.63 7.34
N PHE A 159 -5.98 -13.06 6.49
CA PHE A 159 -6.24 -11.80 5.81
C PHE A 159 -7.44 -11.92 4.87
N GLU A 160 -7.50 -12.91 4.00
CA GLU A 160 -8.65 -13.03 3.11
C GLU A 160 -9.95 -13.36 3.87
N ALA A 161 -9.87 -14.13 4.95
CA ALA A 161 -11.03 -14.50 5.77
C ALA A 161 -11.66 -13.31 6.51
N ARG A 162 -10.86 -12.50 7.22
CA ARG A 162 -11.38 -11.31 7.92
C ARG A 162 -12.05 -10.35 6.94
N TRP A 163 -11.56 -10.24 5.71
CA TRP A 163 -12.08 -9.29 4.74
C TRP A 163 -13.30 -9.81 4.00
N ARG A 164 -13.37 -11.12 3.71
CA ARG A 164 -14.61 -11.73 3.22
C ARG A 164 -15.77 -11.62 4.22
N ALA A 165 -15.48 -11.55 5.53
CA ALA A 165 -16.49 -11.37 6.56
C ALA A 165 -16.97 -9.90 6.71
N GLU A 166 -16.19 -8.95 6.20
CA GLU A 166 -16.46 -7.51 6.30
C GLU A 166 -17.02 -6.90 4.98
N ALA A 167 -16.99 -7.66 3.87
CA ALA A 167 -17.43 -7.25 2.53
C ALA A 167 -18.88 -7.63 2.21
#